data_AF-A0AAU1VUE6-F1
#
_entry.id   AF-A0AAU1VUE6-F1
#
_cell.length_a   1.000
_cell.length_b   1.000
_cell.length_c   1.000
_cell.angle_alpha   90.00
_cell.angle_beta   90.00
_cell.angle_gamma   90.00
#
_symmetry.space_group_name_H-M   'P 1'
#
loop_
_entity.id
_entity.type
_entity.pdbx_description
1 polymer ?
#
loop_
_entity_poly.entity_id
_entity_poly.type
_entity_poly.pdbx_seq_one_letter_code
_entity_poly.pdbx_strand_id
1 'polypeptide(L)'
;MTERLSRTFLVSALVVATALALVVMGFTAITRAGDPVAGAAPEAAGAPATASHVMNGTQQMQGHAMAAADPVPSGDDPDGDGYIPADPPVTGVVPSTEIPPHRYFHEFQANCSVNHTGSVDPIVYPGQTGKSHNHTFMGNDTTDENSTTASLGAGGTACKAPGDLSAYWMPTLYKGDQEIRPVGPQTIYYKAGVTDYRTVRPFPAGLRFVVGSPTQTAEEFRDHPGMVEGYECGESYHNYEFPASCPTSPDTQLNLRMQAPSCWDGKNLDTPDHKAHMAYPVVTGANQDVCPASHPVALPMIEFKMAWPVNGDMSQVRLASGTGHSFHYDFFNAWDEPTLDAMVGHCIVGGLQCDARGYDQNNPDRGAALDENYELP
;
A
#
# COMPACT_ATOMS: atom_id res chain seq x y z
N MET A 1 2.99 40.62 58.93
CA MET A 1 3.39 39.26 59.31
C MET A 1 3.34 38.41 58.04
N THR A 2 4.47 38.35 57.32
CA THR A 2 5.39 37.18 57.29
C THR A 2 4.73 35.97 56.62
N GLU A 3 4.99 35.78 55.32
CA GLU A 3 6.09 34.98 54.74
C GLU A 3 5.76 33.48 54.63
N ARG A 4 5.75 32.99 53.38
CA ARG A 4 6.44 31.73 53.03
C ARG A 4 6.74 31.70 51.52
N LEU A 5 7.97 32.07 51.18
CA LEU A 5 8.65 31.70 49.95
C LEU A 5 8.92 30.19 49.96
N SER A 6 8.89 29.54 48.78
CA SER A 6 10.00 28.70 48.30
C SER A 6 9.78 28.18 46.88
N ARG A 7 10.79 28.39 46.03
CA ARG A 7 11.23 27.54 44.90
C ARG A 7 10.41 27.52 43.59
N THR A 8 10.77 28.43 42.68
CA THR A 8 11.12 28.10 41.28
C THR A 8 11.77 29.31 40.59
N PHE A 9 13.01 29.60 40.97
CA PHE A 9 13.92 30.46 40.19
C PHE A 9 15.32 29.91 40.40
N LEU A 10 15.75 29.01 39.53
CA LEU A 10 17.12 28.54 39.32
C LEU A 10 17.04 27.37 38.34
N VAL A 11 17.03 27.65 37.04
CA VAL A 11 17.87 27.02 35.99
C VAL A 11 17.66 27.86 34.71
N SER A 12 18.34 28.98 34.62
CA SER A 12 18.48 29.75 33.37
C SER A 12 19.88 30.36 33.37
N ALA A 13 20.89 29.50 33.28
CA ALA A 13 22.29 29.87 33.05
C ALA A 13 23.16 28.62 32.86
N LEU A 14 22.90 27.79 31.83
CA LEU A 14 23.87 26.75 31.45
C LEU A 14 23.72 26.20 30.02
N VAL A 15 23.50 27.04 29.00
CA VAL A 15 23.84 26.66 27.60
C VAL A 15 24.23 27.90 26.79
N VAL A 16 25.25 28.64 27.26
CA VAL A 16 25.95 29.64 26.45
C VAL A 16 27.43 29.52 26.80
N ALA A 17 28.13 28.54 26.22
CA ALA A 17 29.59 28.51 26.05
C ALA A 17 30.07 27.14 25.53
N THR A 18 29.91 26.87 24.23
CA THR A 18 30.79 25.95 23.47
C THR A 18 30.62 26.20 21.97
N ALA A 19 31.05 27.38 21.50
CA ALA A 19 31.23 27.65 20.08
C ALA A 19 32.43 28.58 19.90
N LEU A 20 33.65 28.05 20.12
CA LEU A 20 34.87 28.66 19.63
C LEU A 20 36.03 27.66 19.73
N ALA A 21 36.47 27.10 18.60
CA ALA A 21 37.90 26.99 18.23
C ALA A 21 38.09 26.09 16.99
N LEU A 22 38.92 26.59 16.07
CA LEU A 22 39.67 25.92 14.99
C LEU A 22 38.93 25.65 13.67
N VAL A 23 39.14 26.51 12.66
CA VAL A 23 40.02 26.24 11.49
C VAL A 23 40.39 27.57 10.80
N VAL A 24 41.68 27.91 10.83
CA VAL A 24 42.41 28.94 10.04
C VAL A 24 43.77 28.23 9.82
N MET A 25 44.40 28.02 8.67
CA MET A 25 44.54 28.66 7.36
C MET A 25 44.92 27.58 6.32
N GLY A 26 44.80 27.87 5.02
CA GLY A 26 45.55 27.10 4.02
C GLY A 26 45.13 27.29 2.55
N PHE A 27 45.14 28.53 2.05
CA PHE A 27 45.18 28.78 0.60
C PHE A 27 46.60 28.58 0.08
N THR A 28 46.80 27.67 -0.87
CA THR A 28 47.80 27.83 -1.95
C THR A 28 47.33 27.08 -3.20
N ALA A 29 47.06 27.85 -4.25
CA ALA A 29 46.97 27.38 -5.62
C ALA A 29 48.38 27.16 -6.20
N ILE A 30 48.60 26.07 -6.93
CA ILE A 30 49.67 25.97 -7.94
C ILE A 30 49.08 25.33 -9.21
N THR A 31 49.41 25.98 -10.31
CA THR A 31 49.00 25.83 -11.72
C THR A 31 49.91 24.92 -12.55
N ARG A 32 49.40 24.52 -13.74
CA ARG A 32 50.05 24.04 -15.00
C ARG A 32 50.23 22.51 -15.16
N ALA A 33 49.60 21.86 -16.15
CA ALA A 33 49.79 21.88 -17.64
C ALA A 33 51.05 21.10 -18.06
N GLY A 34 51.10 20.21 -19.06
CA GLY A 34 50.16 19.63 -20.06
C GLY A 34 50.78 18.32 -20.60
N ASP A 35 49.98 17.38 -21.13
CA ASP A 35 49.76 17.05 -22.57
C ASP A 35 50.51 15.75 -22.98
N PRO A 36 50.26 15.11 -24.14
CA PRO A 36 49.13 14.21 -24.42
C PRO A 36 49.59 12.86 -25.02
N VAL A 37 48.70 11.85 -25.14
CA VAL A 37 48.92 10.74 -26.09
C VAL A 37 47.63 10.45 -26.87
N ALA A 38 47.69 10.70 -28.16
CA ALA A 38 46.77 10.26 -29.22
C ALA A 38 46.77 8.72 -29.33
N GLY A 39 45.76 8.01 -29.81
CA GLY A 39 44.48 8.33 -30.45
C GLY A 39 43.93 7.03 -31.05
N ALA A 40 42.62 6.97 -31.29
CA ALA A 40 41.98 6.16 -32.34
C ALA A 40 40.50 6.55 -32.42
N ALA A 41 40.02 6.75 -33.64
CA ALA A 41 38.67 7.21 -34.00
C ALA A 41 37.65 6.05 -34.03
N PRO A 42 36.33 6.33 -34.19
CA PRO A 42 35.24 5.51 -33.69
C PRO A 42 34.75 4.44 -34.69
N GLU A 43 34.18 3.36 -34.16
CA GLU A 43 33.43 2.36 -34.93
C GLU A 43 31.97 2.26 -34.44
N ALA A 44 31.09 1.90 -35.37
CA ALA A 44 29.68 2.26 -35.46
C ALA A 44 28.75 1.65 -34.39
N ALA A 45 27.63 2.35 -34.19
CA ALA A 45 26.50 1.95 -33.36
C ALA A 45 25.83 0.65 -33.86
N GLY A 46 25.81 -0.36 -32.99
CA GLY A 46 24.91 -1.52 -33.06
C GLY A 46 23.80 -1.38 -32.01
N ALA A 47 22.58 -1.74 -32.39
CA ALA A 47 21.36 -1.67 -31.56
C ALA A 47 21.49 -2.46 -30.24
N PRO A 48 20.86 -2.02 -29.13
CA PRO A 48 20.92 -2.76 -27.88
C PRO A 48 20.03 -4.01 -27.97
N ALA A 49 20.67 -5.16 -27.76
CA ALA A 49 20.01 -6.45 -27.58
C ALA A 49 19.32 -6.50 -26.20
N THR A 50 18.15 -7.13 -26.19
CA THR A 50 17.33 -7.49 -25.03
C THR A 50 18.13 -8.21 -23.95
N ALA A 51 18.17 -7.65 -22.73
CA ALA A 51 18.79 -8.29 -21.58
C ALA A 51 17.93 -9.45 -21.08
N SER A 52 18.33 -10.68 -21.40
CA SER A 52 17.91 -11.88 -20.69
C SER A 52 18.88 -12.12 -19.53
N HIS A 53 18.42 -11.93 -18.29
CA HIS A 53 19.18 -12.34 -17.11
C HIS A 53 19.08 -13.86 -16.94
N VAL A 54 20.18 -14.56 -17.25
CA VAL A 54 20.39 -15.96 -16.89
C VAL A 54 20.95 -16.00 -15.46
N MET A 55 20.16 -16.49 -14.51
CA MET A 55 20.63 -16.84 -13.17
C MET A 55 21.39 -18.17 -13.24
N ASN A 56 22.66 -18.18 -12.82
CA ASN A 56 23.44 -19.42 -12.67
C ASN A 56 23.49 -19.81 -11.19
N GLY A 57 23.30 -21.09 -10.93
CA GLY A 57 22.83 -21.63 -9.65
C GLY A 57 23.78 -21.52 -8.46
N THR A 58 23.17 -21.28 -7.31
CA THR A 58 23.57 -21.82 -6.01
C THR A 58 22.31 -22.40 -5.34
N GLN A 59 22.39 -23.65 -4.87
CA GLN A 59 21.31 -24.42 -4.25
C GLN A 59 20.47 -23.59 -3.26
N GLN A 60 19.26 -23.25 -3.66
CA GLN A 60 18.23 -22.68 -2.81
C GLN A 60 17.47 -23.83 -2.16
N MET A 61 17.39 -23.82 -0.83
CA MET A 61 16.48 -24.67 -0.07
C MET A 61 15.08 -24.47 -0.63
N GLN A 62 14.49 -25.53 -1.19
CA GLN A 62 13.16 -25.50 -1.78
C GLN A 62 12.11 -25.25 -0.68
N GLY A 63 11.83 -23.98 -0.40
CA GLY A 63 10.49 -23.59 0.01
C GLY A 63 9.57 -23.93 -1.16
N HIS A 64 8.43 -24.56 -0.89
CA HIS A 64 7.42 -24.79 -1.90
C HIS A 64 6.83 -23.43 -2.32
N ALA A 65 7.43 -22.80 -3.32
CA ALA A 65 6.78 -21.74 -4.06
C ALA A 65 5.54 -22.35 -4.72
N MET A 66 4.35 -21.90 -4.32
CA MET A 66 3.14 -22.21 -5.06
C MET A 66 3.31 -21.56 -6.44
N ALA A 67 3.18 -22.35 -7.51
CA ALA A 67 3.08 -21.76 -8.83
C ALA A 67 1.86 -20.83 -8.85
N ALA A 68 1.99 -19.67 -9.52
CA ALA A 68 0.82 -18.86 -9.82
C ALA A 68 -0.24 -19.74 -10.48
N ALA A 69 -1.51 -19.50 -10.17
CA ALA A 69 -2.60 -20.21 -10.84
C ALA A 69 -2.47 -19.98 -12.36
N ASP A 70 -2.61 -21.03 -13.16
CA ASP A 70 -2.65 -20.87 -14.60
C ASP A 70 -3.86 -20.00 -14.96
N PRO A 71 -3.71 -18.96 -15.78
CA PRO A 71 -4.82 -18.14 -16.24
C PRO A 71 -5.93 -19.00 -16.84
N VAL A 72 -7.19 -18.64 -16.52
CA VAL A 72 -8.38 -19.28 -17.07
C VAL A 72 -9.35 -18.20 -17.55
N PRO A 73 -10.16 -18.48 -18.58
CA PRO A 73 -11.19 -17.55 -19.00
C PRO A 73 -12.14 -17.17 -17.85
N SER A 74 -12.39 -15.88 -17.70
CA SER A 74 -13.28 -15.27 -16.72
C SER A 74 -14.16 -14.22 -17.38
N GLY A 75 -15.03 -13.54 -16.60
CA GLY A 75 -15.92 -12.53 -17.17
C GLY A 75 -15.18 -11.29 -17.69
N ASP A 76 -14.15 -10.84 -16.97
CA ASP A 76 -13.33 -9.68 -17.38
C ASP A 76 -12.12 -10.09 -18.26
N ASP A 77 -11.75 -11.37 -18.26
CA ASP A 77 -10.71 -11.98 -19.11
C ASP A 77 -11.31 -13.11 -19.98
N PRO A 78 -12.04 -12.79 -21.07
CA PRO A 78 -12.77 -13.79 -21.83
C PRO A 78 -11.89 -14.73 -22.66
N ASP A 79 -10.64 -14.37 -22.96
CA ASP A 79 -9.70 -15.24 -23.69
C ASP A 79 -8.81 -16.08 -22.76
N GLY A 80 -8.73 -15.70 -21.48
CA GLY A 80 -8.08 -16.47 -20.42
C GLY A 80 -6.57 -16.42 -20.52
N ASP A 81 -5.99 -15.37 -21.10
CA ASP A 81 -4.54 -15.21 -21.19
C ASP A 81 -3.92 -14.56 -19.93
N GLY A 82 -4.76 -14.11 -19.00
CA GLY A 82 -4.42 -13.49 -17.72
C GLY A 82 -4.14 -11.99 -17.81
N TYR A 83 -4.22 -11.38 -19.00
CA TYR A 83 -4.13 -9.93 -19.16
C TYR A 83 -5.52 -9.32 -19.29
N ILE A 84 -5.78 -8.32 -18.46
CA ILE A 84 -7.00 -7.51 -18.58
C ILE A 84 -6.58 -6.11 -18.99
N PRO A 85 -6.68 -5.74 -20.28
CA PRO A 85 -6.27 -4.40 -20.73
C PRO A 85 -7.24 -3.33 -20.23
N ALA A 86 -6.71 -2.17 -19.88
CA ALA A 86 -7.51 -0.98 -19.64
C ALA A 86 -8.00 -0.38 -20.96
N ASP A 87 -9.27 0.06 -20.97
CA ASP A 87 -9.89 0.73 -22.11
C ASP A 87 -10.58 2.03 -21.68
N PRO A 88 -10.06 3.22 -22.06
CA PRO A 88 -8.82 3.43 -22.80
C PRO A 88 -7.57 3.27 -21.90
N PRO A 89 -6.41 2.91 -22.47
CA PRO A 89 -5.15 2.96 -21.73
C PRO A 89 -4.71 4.40 -21.46
N VAL A 90 -4.03 4.61 -20.34
CA VAL A 90 -3.39 5.89 -19.98
C VAL A 90 -1.98 5.91 -20.54
N THR A 91 -1.74 6.75 -21.54
CA THR A 91 -0.44 6.85 -22.23
C THR A 91 0.15 8.25 -22.15
N GLY A 92 1.45 8.37 -22.43
CA GLY A 92 2.14 9.67 -22.49
C GLY A 92 2.38 10.34 -21.13
N VAL A 93 2.18 9.62 -20.03
CA VAL A 93 2.45 10.13 -18.68
C VAL A 93 3.95 10.12 -18.42
N VAL A 94 4.47 11.25 -17.93
CA VAL A 94 5.84 11.37 -17.42
C VAL A 94 5.74 11.53 -15.90
N PRO A 95 6.38 10.67 -15.09
CA PRO A 95 6.37 10.81 -13.64
C PRO A 95 6.89 12.19 -13.21
N SER A 96 6.14 12.86 -12.33
CA SER A 96 6.56 14.15 -11.78
C SER A 96 7.70 13.96 -10.78
N THR A 97 8.70 14.82 -10.86
CA THR A 97 9.77 14.97 -9.87
C THR A 97 9.64 16.27 -9.08
N GLU A 98 8.53 16.99 -9.24
CA GLU A 98 8.27 18.22 -8.50
C GLU A 98 8.06 17.94 -7.01
N ILE A 99 8.47 18.90 -6.18
CA ILE A 99 8.16 18.89 -4.75
C ILE A 99 7.06 19.94 -4.54
N PRO A 100 5.81 19.53 -4.33
CA PRO A 100 4.73 20.47 -4.02
C PRO A 100 4.91 21.13 -2.64
N PRO A 101 4.17 22.21 -2.36
CA PRO A 101 4.09 22.75 -1.00
C PRO A 101 3.73 21.66 0.01
N HIS A 102 4.44 21.64 1.13
CA HIS A 102 4.28 20.63 2.17
C HIS A 102 2.85 20.63 2.72
N ARG A 103 2.25 19.43 2.77
CA ARG A 103 1.00 19.13 3.45
C ARG A 103 1.24 17.88 4.28
N TYR A 104 0.78 17.90 5.54
CA TYR A 104 1.02 16.79 6.46
C TYR A 104 0.29 15.51 6.05
N PHE A 105 -0.86 15.67 5.40
CA PHE A 105 -1.72 14.57 4.99
C PHE A 105 -2.22 14.82 3.57
N HIS A 106 -2.54 13.72 2.89
CA HIS A 106 -3.04 13.63 1.53
C HIS A 106 -3.67 12.25 1.40
N GLU A 107 -4.77 12.06 2.14
CA GLU A 107 -5.38 10.76 2.38
C GLU A 107 -6.88 10.84 2.67
N PHE A 108 -7.58 9.73 2.44
CA PHE A 108 -8.91 9.47 2.98
C PHE A 108 -9.05 8.02 3.45
N GLN A 109 -10.10 7.73 4.21
CA GLN A 109 -10.39 6.40 4.77
C GLN A 109 -11.66 5.83 4.17
N ALA A 110 -11.66 4.64 3.57
CA ALA A 110 -12.90 4.02 3.06
C ALA A 110 -13.82 3.51 4.19
N ASN A 111 -13.20 2.99 5.26
CA ASN A 111 -13.86 2.41 6.44
C ASN A 111 -14.94 1.37 6.10
N CYS A 112 -14.53 0.11 5.94
CA CYS A 112 -15.39 -0.98 5.50
C CYS A 112 -15.49 -2.09 6.53
N SER A 113 -16.70 -2.58 6.78
CA SER A 113 -16.91 -3.68 7.72
C SER A 113 -16.74 -5.04 7.03
N VAL A 114 -16.38 -6.06 7.81
CA VAL A 114 -16.38 -7.45 7.35
C VAL A 114 -17.82 -7.88 7.05
N ASN A 115 -18.05 -8.47 5.89
CA ASN A 115 -19.36 -8.98 5.48
C ASN A 115 -19.42 -10.51 5.54
N HIS A 116 -18.41 -11.23 5.05
CA HIS A 116 -18.35 -12.69 5.09
C HIS A 116 -16.92 -13.26 5.06
N THR A 117 -16.81 -14.58 5.15
CA THR A 117 -15.57 -15.33 4.87
C THR A 117 -15.86 -16.43 3.86
N GLY A 118 -14.86 -16.83 3.08
CA GLY A 118 -15.04 -17.83 2.03
C GLY A 118 -13.72 -18.35 1.48
N SER A 119 -13.71 -19.60 1.00
CA SER A 119 -12.58 -20.18 0.24
C SER A 119 -12.80 -19.91 -1.24
N VAL A 120 -12.86 -18.63 -1.60
CA VAL A 120 -13.05 -18.12 -2.95
C VAL A 120 -12.03 -17.02 -3.22
N ASP A 121 -11.68 -16.81 -4.47
CA ASP A 121 -10.72 -15.79 -4.90
C ASP A 121 -10.95 -15.45 -6.38
N PRO A 122 -11.64 -14.34 -6.69
CA PRO A 122 -11.94 -13.97 -8.08
C PRO A 122 -10.73 -13.46 -8.88
N ILE A 123 -9.59 -13.18 -8.23
CA ILE A 123 -8.38 -12.75 -8.92
C ILE A 123 -7.52 -13.98 -9.26
N VAL A 124 -7.14 -14.76 -8.25
CA VAL A 124 -6.18 -15.86 -8.41
C VAL A 124 -6.86 -17.14 -8.91
N TYR A 125 -8.12 -17.39 -8.54
CA TYR A 125 -8.85 -18.60 -8.91
C TYR A 125 -10.25 -18.30 -9.46
N PRO A 126 -10.37 -17.47 -10.52
CA PRO A 126 -11.67 -17.07 -11.06
C PRO A 126 -12.49 -18.29 -11.48
N GLY A 127 -13.76 -18.30 -11.07
CA GLY A 127 -14.73 -19.36 -11.32
C GLY A 127 -14.48 -20.68 -10.57
N GLN A 128 -13.52 -20.72 -9.64
CA GLN A 128 -13.10 -21.96 -8.99
C GLN A 128 -13.31 -21.94 -7.46
N THR A 129 -14.52 -22.29 -7.03
CA THR A 129 -14.88 -22.43 -5.62
C THR A 129 -13.96 -23.42 -4.89
N GLY A 130 -13.46 -23.05 -3.71
CA GLY A 130 -12.70 -23.91 -2.81
C GLY A 130 -11.22 -24.11 -3.18
N LYS A 131 -10.70 -23.41 -4.19
CA LYS A 131 -9.28 -23.48 -4.57
C LYS A 131 -8.37 -22.62 -3.72
N SER A 132 -8.86 -21.46 -3.26
CA SER A 132 -8.12 -20.61 -2.34
C SER A 132 -8.24 -21.12 -0.90
N HIS A 133 -7.32 -20.66 -0.05
CA HIS A 133 -7.54 -20.73 1.39
C HIS A 133 -8.67 -19.77 1.79
N ASN A 134 -9.09 -19.81 3.05
CA ASN A 134 -10.21 -18.98 3.49
C ASN A 134 -9.80 -17.50 3.61
N HIS A 135 -10.57 -16.62 2.98
CA HIS A 135 -10.39 -15.16 3.05
C HIS A 135 -11.51 -14.51 3.86
N THR A 136 -11.18 -13.37 4.47
CA THR A 136 -12.12 -12.45 5.11
C THR A 136 -12.38 -11.28 4.17
N PHE A 137 -13.64 -11.11 3.78
CA PHE A 137 -14.07 -10.12 2.80
C PHE A 137 -14.71 -8.89 3.46
N MET A 138 -14.39 -7.72 2.90
CA MET A 138 -14.89 -6.40 3.30
C MET A 138 -15.22 -5.57 2.05
N GLY A 139 -16.01 -4.52 2.24
CA GLY A 139 -16.51 -3.70 1.14
C GLY A 139 -17.65 -4.40 0.42
N ASN A 140 -17.48 -4.71 -0.85
CA ASN A 140 -18.53 -5.34 -1.66
C ASN A 140 -19.07 -6.62 -1.00
N ASP A 141 -20.38 -6.66 -0.77
CA ASP A 141 -21.07 -7.74 -0.06
C ASP A 141 -21.50 -8.90 -0.95
N THR A 142 -21.21 -8.81 -2.25
CA THR A 142 -21.49 -9.85 -3.26
C THR A 142 -20.25 -10.56 -3.78
N THR A 143 -19.06 -10.24 -3.25
CA THR A 143 -17.79 -10.84 -3.69
C THR A 143 -17.82 -12.37 -3.55
N ASP A 144 -17.48 -13.06 -4.63
CA ASP A 144 -17.38 -14.52 -4.76
C ASP A 144 -16.35 -14.92 -5.82
N GLU A 145 -16.18 -16.20 -6.13
CA GLU A 145 -15.24 -16.67 -7.16
C GLU A 145 -15.58 -16.22 -8.58
N ASN A 146 -16.82 -15.79 -8.84
CA ASN A 146 -17.30 -15.39 -10.17
C ASN A 146 -17.34 -13.87 -10.33
N SER A 147 -16.83 -13.12 -9.35
CA SER A 147 -16.92 -11.67 -9.34
C SER A 147 -16.16 -11.05 -10.52
N THR A 148 -16.82 -10.09 -11.15
CA THR A 148 -16.35 -9.30 -12.29
C THR A 148 -16.52 -7.81 -11.94
N THR A 149 -15.89 -6.94 -12.73
CA THR A 149 -16.09 -5.49 -12.58
C THR A 149 -17.59 -5.14 -12.65
N ALA A 150 -18.32 -5.77 -13.57
CA ALA A 150 -19.75 -5.55 -13.74
C ALA A 150 -20.61 -6.10 -12.59
N SER A 151 -20.29 -7.28 -12.05
CA SER A 151 -21.06 -7.85 -10.94
C SER A 151 -20.84 -7.08 -9.65
N LEU A 152 -19.60 -6.67 -9.37
CA LEU A 152 -19.29 -5.85 -8.20
C LEU A 152 -19.98 -4.49 -8.29
N GLY A 153 -19.95 -3.83 -9.46
CA GLY A 153 -20.64 -2.56 -9.70
C GLY A 153 -22.17 -2.64 -9.61
N ALA A 154 -22.76 -3.84 -9.63
CA ALA A 154 -24.18 -4.08 -9.42
C ALA A 154 -24.53 -4.57 -8.00
N GLY A 155 -23.51 -4.78 -7.15
CA GLY A 155 -23.64 -5.30 -5.79
C GLY A 155 -23.94 -4.23 -4.73
N GLY A 156 -23.96 -4.65 -3.47
CA GLY A 156 -23.98 -3.76 -2.31
C GLY A 156 -22.60 -3.59 -1.69
N THR A 157 -22.52 -2.83 -0.60
CA THR A 157 -21.27 -2.60 0.13
C THR A 157 -21.48 -2.48 1.64
N ALA A 158 -20.46 -2.92 2.37
CA ALA A 158 -20.30 -2.73 3.81
C ALA A 158 -19.35 -1.55 4.16
N CYS A 159 -18.96 -0.75 3.16
CA CYS A 159 -18.23 0.51 3.35
C CYS A 159 -19.14 1.63 3.82
N LYS A 160 -18.55 2.70 4.37
CA LYS A 160 -19.28 3.90 4.79
C LYS A 160 -19.87 4.67 3.62
N ALA A 161 -19.12 4.82 2.53
CA ALA A 161 -19.58 5.43 1.30
C ALA A 161 -20.30 4.38 0.43
N PRO A 162 -21.59 4.58 0.08
CA PRO A 162 -22.31 3.67 -0.82
C PRO A 162 -21.67 3.55 -2.21
N GLY A 163 -20.92 4.58 -2.64
CA GLY A 163 -20.17 4.57 -3.89
C GLY A 163 -18.90 3.70 -3.87
N ASP A 164 -18.48 3.17 -2.72
CA ASP A 164 -17.38 2.19 -2.66
C ASP A 164 -17.92 0.77 -2.79
N LEU A 165 -18.07 0.30 -4.04
CA LEU A 165 -18.46 -1.08 -4.33
C LEU A 165 -17.24 -1.99 -4.52
N SER A 166 -16.04 -1.57 -4.11
CA SER A 166 -14.82 -2.36 -4.27
C SER A 166 -14.77 -3.55 -3.32
N ALA A 167 -14.09 -4.60 -3.74
CA ALA A 167 -13.83 -5.76 -2.91
C ALA A 167 -12.42 -5.69 -2.30
N TYR A 168 -12.35 -5.99 -1.00
CA TYR A 168 -11.13 -6.03 -0.22
C TYR A 168 -11.09 -7.33 0.58
N TRP A 169 -10.02 -8.09 0.47
CA TRP A 169 -9.90 -9.31 1.26
C TRP A 169 -8.48 -9.65 1.66
N MET A 170 -8.37 -10.48 2.68
CA MET A 170 -7.12 -10.97 3.25
C MET A 170 -7.34 -12.37 3.84
N PRO A 171 -6.28 -13.15 4.11
CA PRO A 171 -6.42 -14.44 4.77
C PRO A 171 -7.15 -14.34 6.11
N THR A 172 -8.12 -15.22 6.33
CA THR A 172 -8.87 -15.25 7.58
C THR A 172 -7.96 -15.63 8.76
N LEU A 173 -8.05 -14.88 9.86
CA LEU A 173 -7.32 -15.17 11.08
C LEU A 173 -8.05 -16.24 11.90
N TYR A 174 -7.30 -17.17 12.47
CA TYR A 174 -7.80 -18.18 13.39
C TYR A 174 -7.00 -18.17 14.69
N LYS A 175 -7.64 -18.57 15.79
CA LYS A 175 -6.99 -19.03 17.02
C LYS A 175 -7.40 -20.48 17.26
N GLY A 176 -6.48 -21.41 16.99
CA GLY A 176 -6.83 -22.83 16.87
C GLY A 176 -7.77 -23.06 15.68
N ASP A 177 -8.97 -23.56 15.96
CA ASP A 177 -10.04 -23.76 14.96
C ASP A 177 -11.08 -22.63 14.97
N GLN A 178 -10.98 -21.68 15.91
CA GLN A 178 -11.91 -20.57 15.99
C GLN A 178 -11.52 -19.48 15.01
N GLU A 179 -12.43 -19.15 14.10
CA GLU A 179 -12.33 -17.99 13.23
C GLU A 179 -12.41 -16.68 14.03
N ILE A 180 -11.50 -15.76 13.74
CA ILE A 180 -11.44 -14.43 14.36
C ILE A 180 -11.58 -13.38 13.26
N ARG A 181 -12.73 -12.70 13.24
CA ARG A 181 -12.99 -11.59 12.31
C ARG A 181 -12.68 -10.25 12.99
N PRO A 182 -12.17 -9.27 12.24
CA PRO A 182 -12.26 -7.87 12.65
C PRO A 182 -13.71 -7.47 12.96
N VAL A 183 -13.89 -6.57 13.92
CA VAL A 183 -15.20 -6.11 14.39
C VAL A 183 -15.40 -4.64 14.05
N GLY A 184 -16.54 -4.33 13.43
CA GLY A 184 -16.87 -2.97 12.96
C GLY A 184 -16.08 -2.56 11.71
N PRO A 185 -16.17 -1.29 11.31
CA PRO A 185 -15.44 -0.76 10.15
C PRO A 185 -13.93 -0.84 10.37
N GLN A 186 -13.23 -1.47 9.43
CA GLN A 186 -11.79 -1.49 9.35
C GLN A 186 -11.29 -0.34 8.51
N THR A 187 -10.17 0.26 8.91
CA THR A 187 -9.62 1.39 8.17
C THR A 187 -8.78 0.91 6.99
N ILE A 188 -9.28 1.20 5.81
CA ILE A 188 -8.56 1.06 4.54
C ILE A 188 -8.23 2.49 4.10
N TYR A 189 -6.96 2.86 4.16
CA TYR A 189 -6.53 4.19 3.73
C TYR A 189 -6.25 4.22 2.25
N TYR A 190 -6.60 5.34 1.63
CA TYR A 190 -6.15 5.76 0.31
C TYR A 190 -5.24 6.96 0.51
N LYS A 191 -3.94 6.81 0.26
CA LYS A 191 -2.92 7.84 0.51
C LYS A 191 -2.17 8.19 -0.77
N ALA A 192 -1.54 9.35 -0.85
CA ALA A 192 -0.48 9.54 -1.85
C ALA A 192 0.74 8.65 -1.47
N GLY A 193 1.20 7.83 -2.42
CA GLY A 193 2.48 7.11 -2.30
C GLY A 193 3.65 7.84 -2.96
N VAL A 194 3.39 8.88 -3.74
CA VAL A 194 4.40 9.71 -4.41
C VAL A 194 4.53 11.08 -3.76
N THR A 195 5.69 11.71 -3.87
CA THR A 195 5.95 13.05 -3.32
C THR A 195 5.06 14.12 -3.95
N ASP A 196 4.87 14.09 -5.28
CA ASP A 196 3.93 14.99 -5.94
C ASP A 196 2.49 14.46 -5.87
N TYR A 197 1.88 14.56 -4.69
CA TYR A 197 0.51 14.12 -4.42
C TYR A 197 -0.54 14.70 -5.38
N ARG A 198 -0.25 15.81 -6.07
CA ARG A 198 -1.15 16.45 -7.04
C ARG A 198 -1.29 15.67 -8.34
N THR A 199 -0.42 14.68 -8.57
CA THR A 199 -0.42 13.84 -9.78
C THR A 199 -1.22 12.55 -9.64
N VAL A 200 -1.66 12.24 -8.42
CA VAL A 200 -2.45 11.04 -8.11
C VAL A 200 -3.79 11.10 -8.84
N ARG A 201 -4.16 10.01 -9.49
CA ARG A 201 -5.42 9.84 -10.24
C ARG A 201 -6.31 8.80 -9.54
N PRO A 202 -7.64 8.81 -9.74
CA PRO A 202 -8.48 7.71 -9.29
C PRO A 202 -8.09 6.39 -9.96
N PHE A 203 -8.35 5.28 -9.28
CA PHE A 203 -8.18 3.95 -9.86
C PHE A 203 -9.15 3.77 -11.05
N PRO A 204 -8.69 3.20 -12.18
CA PRO A 204 -9.61 2.82 -13.24
C PRO A 204 -10.53 1.69 -12.76
N ALA A 205 -11.78 1.69 -13.20
CA ALA A 205 -12.73 0.64 -12.89
C ALA A 205 -12.14 -0.73 -13.26
N GLY A 206 -12.27 -1.69 -12.35
CA GLY A 206 -11.80 -3.05 -12.56
C GLY A 206 -10.32 -3.30 -12.32
N LEU A 207 -9.50 -2.29 -11.99
CA LEU A 207 -8.11 -2.53 -11.57
C LEU A 207 -8.09 -3.48 -10.38
N ARG A 208 -7.25 -4.51 -10.43
CA ARG A 208 -7.12 -5.48 -9.34
C ARG A 208 -5.68 -5.95 -9.19
N PHE A 209 -5.27 -6.22 -7.97
CA PHE A 209 -3.92 -6.70 -7.69
C PHE A 209 -3.82 -7.39 -6.34
N VAL A 210 -2.76 -8.18 -6.17
CA VAL A 210 -2.40 -8.87 -4.92
C VAL A 210 -1.17 -8.22 -4.29
N VAL A 211 -1.20 -7.98 -2.98
CA VAL A 211 -0.09 -7.42 -2.19
C VAL A 211 0.49 -8.47 -1.27
N GLY A 212 1.83 -8.67 -1.26
CA GLY A 212 2.47 -9.78 -0.52
C GLY A 212 2.25 -11.14 -1.19
N SER A 213 2.54 -12.23 -0.47
CA SER A 213 2.31 -13.60 -0.97
C SER A 213 2.08 -14.59 0.16
N PRO A 214 1.19 -15.60 -0.01
CA PRO A 214 1.01 -16.67 0.97
C PRO A 214 2.27 -17.54 1.16
N THR A 215 3.21 -17.51 0.22
CA THR A 215 4.43 -18.34 0.26
C THR A 215 5.70 -17.53 0.47
N GLN A 216 5.60 -16.25 0.79
CA GLN A 216 6.79 -15.44 1.10
C GLN A 216 7.47 -15.96 2.37
N THR A 217 8.79 -15.86 2.40
CA THR A 217 9.60 -16.14 3.59
C THR A 217 9.43 -15.05 4.64
N ALA A 218 9.84 -15.33 5.88
CA ALA A 218 9.84 -14.33 6.94
C ALA A 218 10.74 -13.12 6.60
N GLU A 219 11.86 -13.36 5.90
CA GLU A 219 12.74 -12.30 5.40
C GLU A 219 12.04 -11.45 4.34
N GLU A 220 11.39 -12.07 3.34
CA GLU A 220 10.66 -11.34 2.30
C GLU A 220 9.51 -10.51 2.89
N PHE A 221 8.78 -11.05 3.89
CA PHE A 221 7.72 -10.30 4.57
C PHE A 221 8.27 -9.11 5.36
N ARG A 222 9.37 -9.31 6.10
CA ARG A 222 10.03 -8.24 6.87
C ARG A 222 10.55 -7.13 5.98
N ASP A 223 11.17 -7.50 4.87
CA ASP A 223 11.84 -6.57 3.96
C ASP A 223 10.89 -6.11 2.82
N HIS A 224 9.59 -6.43 2.91
CA HIS A 224 8.59 -6.07 1.91
C HIS A 224 8.47 -4.54 1.77
N PRO A 225 8.48 -3.97 0.57
CA PRO A 225 8.51 -2.52 0.36
C PRO A 225 7.28 -1.78 0.90
N GLY A 226 6.15 -2.47 0.99
CA GLY A 226 4.92 -1.95 1.60
C GLY A 226 4.78 -2.22 3.11
N MET A 227 5.76 -2.81 3.79
CA MET A 227 5.65 -3.10 5.22
C MET A 227 5.87 -1.83 6.04
N VAL A 228 4.91 -1.48 6.91
CA VAL A 228 4.98 -0.24 7.70
C VAL A 228 5.35 -0.51 9.16
N GLU A 229 4.47 -1.16 9.92
CA GLU A 229 4.62 -1.36 11.37
C GLU A 229 4.67 -2.84 11.79
N GLY A 230 4.40 -3.78 10.87
CA GLY A 230 4.24 -5.19 11.20
C GLY A 230 3.07 -5.45 12.16
N TYR A 231 3.06 -6.61 12.81
CA TYR A 231 2.07 -6.97 13.82
C TYR A 231 2.29 -6.21 15.12
N GLU A 232 1.21 -5.68 15.70
CA GLU A 232 1.23 -4.93 16.96
C GLU A 232 0.10 -5.33 17.91
N CYS A 233 0.39 -5.37 19.20
CA CYS A 233 -0.62 -5.50 20.25
C CYS A 233 -0.11 -4.92 21.59
N GLY A 234 -0.84 -3.94 22.13
CA GLY A 234 -0.40 -3.18 23.30
C GLY A 234 0.93 -2.46 23.03
N GLU A 235 1.95 -2.73 23.85
CA GLU A 235 3.30 -2.14 23.71
C GLU A 235 4.24 -2.98 22.83
N SER A 236 3.75 -4.04 22.18
CA SER A 236 4.52 -4.84 21.21
C SER A 236 4.22 -4.34 19.80
N TYR A 237 5.26 -4.00 19.02
CA TYR A 237 5.17 -3.39 17.69
C TYR A 237 6.40 -3.79 16.84
N HIS A 238 6.36 -3.62 15.51
CA HIS A 238 7.39 -4.09 14.56
C HIS A 238 7.66 -5.60 14.62
N ASN A 239 6.61 -6.40 14.78
CA ASN A 239 6.73 -7.86 14.73
C ASN A 239 6.45 -8.38 13.32
N TYR A 240 7.33 -9.22 12.78
CA TYR A 240 7.19 -9.81 11.44
C TYR A 240 6.69 -11.26 11.49
N GLU A 241 6.21 -11.66 12.66
CA GLU A 241 5.46 -12.87 12.98
C GLU A 241 4.49 -12.51 14.11
N PHE A 242 3.49 -13.35 14.39
CA PHE A 242 2.62 -13.11 15.53
C PHE A 242 3.42 -12.99 16.84
N PRO A 243 3.20 -11.93 17.65
CA PRO A 243 3.79 -11.85 18.98
C PRO A 243 3.40 -13.07 19.79
N ALA A 244 4.32 -13.64 20.59
CA ALA A 244 4.03 -14.85 21.37
C ALA A 244 2.87 -14.66 22.40
N SER A 245 2.68 -13.42 22.85
CA SER A 245 1.59 -13.04 23.74
C SER A 245 1.20 -11.58 23.56
N CYS A 246 -0.08 -11.27 23.76
CA CYS A 246 -0.63 -9.92 23.81
C CYS A 246 -1.29 -9.63 25.17
N PRO A 247 -1.35 -8.36 25.63
CA PRO A 247 -2.03 -8.02 26.88
C PRO A 247 -3.49 -8.48 26.91
N THR A 248 -3.96 -9.04 28.02
CA THR A 248 -5.31 -9.66 28.12
C THR A 248 -6.45 -8.65 28.38
N SER A 249 -6.18 -7.34 28.31
CA SER A 249 -7.22 -6.33 28.44
C SER A 249 -8.30 -6.54 27.37
N PRO A 250 -9.60 -6.37 27.67
CA PRO A 250 -10.68 -6.55 26.71
C PRO A 250 -10.52 -5.70 25.43
N ASP A 251 -9.88 -4.54 25.54
CA ASP A 251 -9.67 -3.61 24.42
C ASP A 251 -8.41 -3.91 23.60
N THR A 252 -7.60 -4.91 24.00
CA THR A 252 -6.41 -5.28 23.23
C THR A 252 -6.81 -5.98 21.94
N GLN A 253 -6.30 -5.46 20.82
CA GLN A 253 -6.39 -6.07 19.51
C GLN A 253 -4.99 -6.42 18.98
N LEU A 254 -4.92 -7.42 18.11
CA LEU A 254 -3.80 -7.62 17.22
C LEU A 254 -4.04 -6.75 15.99
N ASN A 255 -3.07 -5.93 15.60
CA ASN A 255 -3.18 -5.08 14.42
C ASN A 255 -2.04 -5.34 13.44
N LEU A 256 -2.25 -4.99 12.18
CA LEU A 256 -1.24 -5.03 11.12
C LEU A 256 -1.44 -3.85 10.18
N ARG A 257 -0.34 -3.28 9.67
CA ARG A 257 -0.35 -2.30 8.58
C ARG A 257 0.52 -2.69 7.40
N MET A 258 -0.07 -2.73 6.21
CA MET A 258 0.63 -3.06 4.97
C MET A 258 0.11 -2.23 3.78
N GLN A 259 1.04 -1.67 3.01
CA GLN A 259 0.80 -0.78 1.88
C GLN A 259 0.92 -1.49 0.54
N ALA A 260 0.05 -1.11 -0.40
CA ALA A 260 0.06 -1.55 -1.79
C ALA A 260 1.10 -0.74 -2.60
N PRO A 261 1.51 -1.25 -3.78
CA PRO A 261 2.08 -0.41 -4.81
C PRO A 261 1.11 0.73 -5.21
N SER A 262 1.65 1.84 -5.72
CA SER A 262 0.86 3.04 -6.08
C SER A 262 1.23 3.61 -7.46
N CYS A 263 2.01 2.87 -8.24
CA CYS A 263 2.41 3.24 -9.59
C CYS A 263 1.91 2.19 -10.57
N TRP A 264 1.19 2.60 -11.60
CA TRP A 264 0.56 1.72 -12.58
C TRP A 264 1.15 1.90 -13.98
N ASP A 265 1.22 0.81 -14.75
CA ASP A 265 1.74 0.78 -16.11
C ASP A 265 0.90 1.59 -17.12
N GLY A 266 -0.33 1.95 -16.74
CA GLY A 266 -1.27 2.70 -17.57
C GLY A 266 -1.98 1.86 -18.63
N LYS A 267 -1.78 0.54 -18.63
CA LYS A 267 -2.19 -0.35 -19.72
C LYS A 267 -3.04 -1.52 -19.26
N ASN A 268 -2.72 -2.14 -18.13
CA ASN A 268 -3.34 -3.41 -17.72
C ASN A 268 -4.06 -3.25 -16.38
N LEU A 269 -5.35 -3.53 -16.33
CA LEU A 269 -6.13 -3.64 -15.10
C LEU A 269 -5.76 -4.89 -14.29
N ASP A 270 -5.22 -5.91 -14.95
CA ASP A 270 -4.61 -7.08 -14.33
C ASP A 270 -3.55 -7.71 -15.25
N THR A 271 -2.60 -8.45 -14.67
CA THR A 271 -1.58 -9.24 -15.37
C THR A 271 -1.60 -10.68 -14.86
N PRO A 272 -1.01 -11.66 -15.57
CA PRO A 272 -1.10 -13.07 -15.16
C PRO A 272 -0.55 -13.41 -13.77
N ASP A 273 0.32 -12.56 -13.20
CA ASP A 273 0.87 -12.68 -11.85
C ASP A 273 0.16 -11.79 -10.81
N HIS A 274 -0.86 -11.05 -11.26
CA HIS A 274 -1.67 -10.08 -10.53
C HIS A 274 -0.88 -8.95 -9.86
N LYS A 275 0.33 -8.69 -10.35
CA LYS A 275 1.32 -7.81 -9.70
C LYS A 275 2.11 -6.95 -10.68
N ALA A 276 2.53 -7.49 -11.83
CA ALA A 276 3.49 -6.85 -12.73
C ALA A 276 2.99 -5.55 -13.37
N HIS A 277 1.68 -5.28 -13.37
CA HIS A 277 1.13 -4.00 -13.83
C HIS A 277 1.21 -2.89 -12.77
N MET A 278 1.61 -3.21 -11.54
CA MET A 278 1.78 -2.29 -10.42
C MET A 278 3.22 -2.28 -9.90
N ALA A 279 3.67 -1.12 -9.42
CA ALA A 279 4.99 -0.94 -8.83
C ALA A 279 4.95 -0.03 -7.59
N TYR A 280 5.90 -0.26 -6.69
CA TYR A 280 6.20 0.70 -5.63
C TYR A 280 6.95 1.90 -6.20
N PRO A 281 6.71 3.11 -5.69
CA PRO A 281 7.52 4.28 -6.00
C PRO A 281 9.01 4.02 -5.73
N VAL A 282 9.87 4.68 -6.48
CA VAL A 282 11.32 4.66 -6.26
C VAL A 282 11.79 6.00 -5.74
N VAL A 283 12.76 5.96 -4.82
CA VAL A 283 13.38 7.15 -4.29
C VAL A 283 14.34 7.74 -5.33
N THR A 284 14.12 9.00 -5.68
CA THR A 284 14.95 9.75 -6.64
C THR A 284 15.40 11.09 -6.04
N GLY A 285 16.41 11.72 -6.67
CA GLY A 285 16.80 13.10 -6.38
C GLY A 285 17.06 13.39 -4.90
N ALA A 286 16.31 14.36 -4.35
CA ALA A 286 16.42 14.80 -2.95
C ALA A 286 15.45 14.03 -2.04
N ASN A 287 15.41 12.71 -2.19
CA ASN A 287 14.51 11.77 -1.52
C ASN A 287 13.04 11.95 -1.90
N GLN A 288 12.75 12.13 -3.19
CA GLN A 288 11.37 12.09 -3.70
C GLN A 288 10.96 10.68 -4.06
N ASP A 289 9.81 10.25 -3.58
CA ASP A 289 9.12 9.06 -4.05
C ASP A 289 8.45 9.37 -5.39
N VAL A 290 8.91 8.71 -6.45
CA VAL A 290 8.49 8.95 -7.83
C VAL A 290 8.17 7.63 -8.49
N CYS A 291 7.10 7.58 -9.27
CA CYS A 291 6.78 6.40 -10.05
C CYS A 291 7.87 6.09 -11.08
N PRO A 292 8.29 4.81 -11.23
CA PRO A 292 9.26 4.45 -12.24
C PRO A 292 8.68 4.67 -13.65
N ALA A 293 9.54 4.91 -14.64
CA ALA A 293 9.09 5.15 -16.02
C ALA A 293 8.32 3.96 -16.64
N SER A 294 8.50 2.75 -16.12
CA SER A 294 7.72 1.57 -16.50
C SER A 294 6.28 1.60 -15.99
N HIS A 295 6.02 2.33 -14.90
CA HIS A 295 4.73 2.44 -14.23
C HIS A 295 4.37 3.90 -13.99
N PRO A 296 4.19 4.72 -15.04
CA PRO A 296 4.25 6.16 -14.89
C PRO A 296 3.01 6.79 -14.24
N VAL A 297 1.92 6.04 -14.06
CA VAL A 297 0.65 6.57 -13.58
C VAL A 297 0.58 6.45 -12.05
N ALA A 298 0.62 7.58 -11.35
CA ALA A 298 0.43 7.62 -9.90
C ALA A 298 -1.05 7.39 -9.54
N LEU A 299 -1.29 6.44 -8.65
CA LEU A 299 -2.59 6.06 -8.11
C LEU A 299 -2.56 6.17 -6.58
N PRO A 300 -3.71 6.05 -5.88
CA PRO A 300 -3.71 6.02 -4.43
C PRO A 300 -2.96 4.77 -3.95
N MET A 301 -2.14 4.94 -2.92
CA MET A 301 -1.57 3.83 -2.16
C MET A 301 -2.63 3.35 -1.17
N ILE A 302 -3.10 2.11 -1.37
CA ILE A 302 -3.95 1.45 -0.38
C ILE A 302 -3.09 1.04 0.81
N GLU A 303 -3.55 1.30 2.03
CA GLU A 303 -2.97 0.74 3.26
C GLU A 303 -4.08 0.02 4.04
N PHE A 304 -3.90 -1.28 4.21
CA PHE A 304 -4.73 -2.06 5.13
C PHE A 304 -4.25 -1.80 6.54
N LYS A 305 -5.10 -1.22 7.39
CA LYS A 305 -4.92 -1.17 8.84
C LYS A 305 -5.98 -2.05 9.50
N MET A 306 -5.62 -3.30 9.74
CA MET A 306 -6.55 -4.34 10.16
C MET A 306 -6.40 -4.64 11.64
N ALA A 307 -7.51 -4.82 12.35
CA ALA A 307 -7.51 -5.06 13.79
C ALA A 307 -8.40 -6.27 14.14
N TRP A 308 -7.80 -7.30 14.77
CA TRP A 308 -8.51 -8.49 15.22
C TRP A 308 -8.66 -8.49 16.74
N PRO A 309 -9.86 -8.82 17.28
CA PRO A 309 -10.11 -8.92 18.71
C PRO A 309 -9.54 -10.22 19.30
N VAL A 310 -8.22 -10.41 19.17
CA VAL A 310 -7.49 -11.56 19.73
C VAL A 310 -6.36 -11.07 20.63
N ASN A 311 -6.22 -11.71 21.79
CA ASN A 311 -5.20 -11.37 22.77
C ASN A 311 -4.80 -12.58 23.64
N GLY A 312 -3.97 -12.33 24.66
CA GLY A 312 -3.48 -13.35 25.59
C GLY A 312 -2.41 -14.23 24.96
N ASP A 313 -2.50 -15.55 25.17
CA ASP A 313 -1.64 -16.52 24.50
C ASP A 313 -1.94 -16.56 23.00
N MET A 314 -0.92 -16.29 22.18
CA MET A 314 -1.02 -16.21 20.72
C MET A 314 -0.43 -17.44 20.02
N SER A 315 0.02 -18.46 20.76
CA SER A 315 0.70 -19.65 20.22
C SER A 315 -0.11 -20.47 19.21
N GLN A 316 -1.44 -20.31 19.22
CA GLN A 316 -2.36 -20.95 18.28
C GLN A 316 -2.91 -20.00 17.21
N VAL A 317 -2.45 -18.75 17.18
CA VAL A 317 -2.88 -17.77 16.18
C VAL A 317 -2.20 -18.08 14.86
N ARG A 318 -3.00 -18.11 13.79
CA ARG A 318 -2.55 -18.40 12.42
C ARG A 318 -3.43 -17.70 11.41
N LEU A 319 -2.92 -17.49 10.20
CA LEU A 319 -3.72 -17.16 9.04
C LEU A 319 -4.24 -18.44 8.38
N ALA A 320 -5.30 -18.32 7.58
CA ALA A 320 -5.74 -19.39 6.69
C ALA A 320 -4.63 -19.80 5.69
N SER A 321 -3.76 -18.85 5.33
CA SER A 321 -2.57 -19.05 4.49
C SER A 321 -1.36 -19.62 5.25
N GLY A 322 -1.42 -19.73 6.58
CA GLY A 322 -0.34 -20.29 7.40
C GLY A 322 0.15 -19.36 8.51
N THR A 323 1.44 -19.08 8.53
CA THR A 323 2.14 -18.26 9.54
C THR A 323 1.82 -16.77 9.40
N GLY A 324 2.20 -15.92 10.36
CA GLY A 324 1.96 -14.48 10.28
C GLY A 324 2.63 -13.82 9.07
N HIS A 325 3.80 -14.31 8.65
CA HIS A 325 4.48 -13.80 7.45
C HIS A 325 3.83 -14.26 6.13
N SER A 326 2.83 -15.14 6.15
CA SER A 326 2.03 -15.45 4.95
C SER A 326 0.95 -14.39 4.63
N PHE A 327 0.92 -13.29 5.40
CA PHE A 327 -0.07 -12.23 5.18
C PHE A 327 0.08 -11.59 3.81
N HIS A 328 -1.06 -11.47 3.15
CA HIS A 328 -1.25 -10.76 1.90
C HIS A 328 -2.65 -10.15 1.94
N TYR A 329 -2.93 -9.28 0.99
CA TYR A 329 -4.29 -8.86 0.73
C TYR A 329 -4.48 -8.54 -0.72
N ASP A 330 -5.74 -8.41 -1.07
CA ASP A 330 -6.20 -8.34 -2.43
C ASP A 330 -7.19 -7.19 -2.54
N PHE A 331 -7.16 -6.54 -3.70
CA PHE A 331 -8.02 -5.42 -4.00
C PHE A 331 -8.59 -5.58 -5.39
N PHE A 332 -9.89 -5.34 -5.53
CA PHE A 332 -10.58 -5.28 -6.81
C PHE A 332 -11.44 -4.01 -6.84
N ASN A 333 -11.00 -3.01 -7.61
CA ASN A 333 -11.65 -1.71 -7.71
C ASN A 333 -13.00 -1.81 -8.41
N ALA A 334 -14.04 -1.37 -7.72
CA ALA A 334 -15.37 -1.15 -8.29
C ALA A 334 -16.04 0.09 -7.71
N TRP A 335 -15.27 1.07 -7.22
CA TRP A 335 -15.80 2.37 -6.87
C TRP A 335 -16.64 2.97 -8.01
N ASP A 336 -17.73 3.64 -7.64
CA ASP A 336 -18.39 4.62 -8.52
C ASP A 336 -17.36 5.68 -8.93
N GLU A 337 -17.10 5.78 -10.24
CA GLU A 337 -16.00 6.59 -10.76
C GLU A 337 -16.10 8.07 -10.38
N PRO A 338 -17.27 8.74 -10.51
CA PRO A 338 -17.44 10.12 -10.04
C PRO A 338 -17.14 10.27 -8.55
N THR A 339 -17.57 9.32 -7.72
CA THR A 339 -17.34 9.36 -6.28
C THR A 339 -15.85 9.23 -5.95
N LEU A 340 -15.14 8.28 -6.56
CA LEU A 340 -13.70 8.12 -6.32
C LEU A 340 -12.90 9.32 -6.84
N ASP A 341 -13.26 9.88 -7.99
CA ASP A 341 -12.62 11.09 -8.53
C ASP A 341 -12.77 12.28 -7.57
N ALA A 342 -13.98 12.49 -7.02
CA ALA A 342 -14.22 13.52 -6.02
C ALA A 342 -13.38 13.31 -4.74
N MET A 343 -13.32 12.07 -4.23
CA MET A 343 -12.55 11.73 -3.03
C MET A 343 -11.04 11.93 -3.25
N VAL A 344 -10.48 11.46 -4.37
CA VAL A 344 -9.07 11.64 -4.71
C VAL A 344 -8.74 13.11 -4.93
N GLY A 345 -9.55 13.82 -5.72
CA GLY A 345 -9.35 15.23 -6.02
C GLY A 345 -9.40 16.13 -4.78
N HIS A 346 -10.38 15.89 -3.90
CA HIS A 346 -10.55 16.69 -2.68
C HIS A 346 -9.52 16.33 -1.60
N CYS A 347 -9.32 15.05 -1.32
CA CYS A 347 -8.57 14.61 -0.16
C CYS A 347 -7.08 14.42 -0.43
N ILE A 348 -6.74 13.71 -1.51
CA ILE A 348 -5.33 13.43 -1.84
C ILE A 348 -4.72 14.64 -2.55
N VAL A 349 -5.26 15.00 -3.71
CA VAL A 349 -4.76 16.15 -4.50
C VAL A 349 -4.95 17.47 -3.75
N GLY A 350 -6.02 17.59 -2.95
CA GLY A 350 -6.25 18.75 -2.10
C GLY A 350 -5.39 18.82 -0.83
N GLY A 351 -4.63 17.76 -0.49
CA GLY A 351 -3.69 17.68 0.63
C GLY A 351 -4.38 17.70 2.00
N LEU A 352 -5.41 16.89 2.20
CA LEU A 352 -6.24 16.84 3.40
C LEU A 352 -6.13 15.48 4.12
N GLN A 353 -6.56 15.45 5.37
CA GLN A 353 -6.76 14.23 6.15
C GLN A 353 -8.25 13.93 6.28
N CYS A 354 -8.79 13.26 5.29
CA CYS A 354 -10.23 13.02 5.23
C CYS A 354 -10.66 11.77 6.00
N ASP A 355 -11.84 11.84 6.60
CA ASP A 355 -12.63 10.65 6.93
C ASP A 355 -13.32 10.06 5.69
N ALA A 356 -14.21 9.07 5.90
CA ALA A 356 -14.93 8.39 4.82
C ALA A 356 -15.93 9.26 4.05
N ARG A 357 -16.27 10.44 4.57
CA ARG A 357 -17.11 11.42 3.87
C ARG A 357 -16.26 12.35 2.99
N GLY A 358 -14.95 12.27 3.08
CA GLY A 358 -14.07 13.28 2.51
C GLY A 358 -14.01 14.55 3.35
N TYR A 359 -14.34 14.49 4.64
CA TYR A 359 -14.28 15.64 5.55
C TYR A 359 -12.98 15.63 6.37
N ASP A 360 -12.29 16.76 6.41
CA ASP A 360 -11.09 16.95 7.24
C ASP A 360 -11.44 17.78 8.48
N GLN A 361 -11.41 17.12 9.64
CA GLN A 361 -11.73 17.75 10.94
C GLN A 361 -10.75 18.88 11.31
N ASN A 362 -9.53 18.85 10.78
CA ASN A 362 -8.51 19.86 11.02
C ASN A 362 -8.63 21.05 10.04
N ASN A 363 -9.40 20.90 8.95
CA ASN A 363 -9.61 21.92 7.91
C ASN A 363 -11.11 22.06 7.55
N PRO A 364 -11.98 22.41 8.51
CA PRO A 364 -13.44 22.36 8.33
C PRO A 364 -13.97 23.33 7.27
N ASP A 365 -13.26 24.42 7.02
CA ASP A 365 -13.57 25.43 6.00
C ASP A 365 -13.44 24.90 4.57
N ARG A 366 -12.73 23.78 4.38
CA ARG A 366 -12.58 23.10 3.09
C ARG A 366 -13.82 22.30 2.70
N GLY A 367 -14.74 22.05 3.63
CA GLY A 367 -15.92 21.23 3.38
C GLY A 367 -15.61 19.73 3.26
N ALA A 368 -16.58 18.97 2.78
CA ALA A 368 -16.48 17.53 2.54
C ALA A 368 -16.65 17.23 1.04
N ALA A 369 -16.01 16.16 0.57
CA ALA A 369 -16.23 15.68 -0.80
C ALA A 369 -17.66 15.15 -0.99
N LEU A 370 -18.23 14.53 0.05
CA LEU A 370 -19.54 13.90 0.04
C LEU A 370 -20.52 14.59 1.00
N ASP A 371 -21.81 14.40 0.78
CA ASP A 371 -22.89 14.88 1.64
C ASP A 371 -22.98 14.08 2.96
N GLU A 372 -23.99 14.35 3.78
CA GLU A 372 -24.18 13.65 5.06
C GLU A 372 -24.61 12.18 4.94
N ASN A 373 -25.04 11.76 3.76
CA ASN A 373 -25.36 10.38 3.40
C ASN A 373 -24.18 9.68 2.70
N TYR A 374 -23.02 10.34 2.61
CA TYR A 374 -21.83 9.84 1.91
C TYR A 374 -22.05 9.67 0.40
N GLU A 375 -22.91 10.51 -0.18
CA GLU A 375 -23.19 10.57 -1.62
C GLU A 375 -22.63 11.87 -2.21
N LEU A 376 -22.49 11.93 -3.53
CA LEU A 376 -22.13 13.17 -4.21
C LEU A 376 -23.24 14.23 -4.05
N PRO A 377 -22.90 15.50 -3.78
CA PRO A 377 -23.87 16.56 -3.50
C PRO A 377 -24.66 17.08 -4.71
#